data_AF-A0A150WNU3-F1
#
_entry.id   AF-A0A150WNU3-F1
#
_cell.length_a   1.000
_cell.length_b   1.000
_cell.length_c   1.000
_cell.angle_alpha   90.00
_cell.angle_beta   90.00
_cell.angle_gamma   90.00
#
_symmetry.space_group_name_H-M   'P 1'
#
loop_
_entity.id
_entity.type
_entity.pdbx_description
1 polymer ?
#
loop_
_entity_poly.entity_id
_entity_poly.type
_entity_poly.pdbx_seq_one_letter_code
_entity_poly.pdbx_strand_id
1 'polypeptide(L)'
;MSFKSSMLTLGFLFSITAQAAYDDSWYQDDFWSGEYGNGIAVYKENVSVPARPVMDRDIPASISCQLPFKAVFHPWNEARVVQYRTASKIIPLHAKEDFDYDTDNGIIFAKKGDLLEYLIYYSEGMFALRFKGVEYVVAQDILEKTDYDPSMYVPQEEWFKTTCVNGGEVWIFLSDLNSVDQNGDVVYFPGMGSWWPGYVEYGKVEDLTDEDLKGI
;
A
#
# COMPACT_ATOMS: atom_id res chain seq x y z
N MET A 1 -67.51 -21.93 5.37
CA MET A 1 -66.07 -22.31 5.34
C MET A 1 -65.36 -21.35 4.40
N SER A 2 -64.47 -20.49 4.91
CA SER A 2 -63.67 -19.57 4.12
C SER A 2 -62.26 -19.56 4.70
N PHE A 3 -61.31 -20.18 3.99
CA PHE A 3 -59.89 -20.17 4.34
C PHE A 3 -59.24 -18.89 3.80
N LYS A 4 -58.70 -18.05 4.69
CA LYS A 4 -57.77 -16.98 4.30
C LYS A 4 -56.37 -17.57 4.22
N SER A 5 -55.81 -17.59 3.02
CA SER A 5 -54.41 -17.99 2.78
C SER A 5 -53.50 -16.84 3.21
N SER A 6 -52.65 -17.08 4.21
CA SER A 6 -51.62 -16.15 4.65
C SER A 6 -50.40 -16.34 3.74
N MET A 7 -50.09 -15.34 2.92
CA MET A 7 -48.87 -15.30 2.13
C MET A 7 -47.70 -14.99 3.07
N LEU A 8 -46.77 -15.94 3.20
CA LEU A 8 -45.51 -15.75 3.90
C LEU A 8 -44.50 -15.18 2.89
N THR A 9 -44.15 -13.90 3.03
CA THR A 9 -43.12 -13.26 2.19
C THR A 9 -41.75 -13.70 2.71
N LEU A 10 -41.07 -14.56 1.96
CA LEU A 10 -39.70 -14.99 2.25
C LEU A 10 -38.74 -13.86 1.80
N GLY A 11 -38.25 -13.08 2.76
CA GLY A 11 -37.22 -12.07 2.49
C GLY A 11 -35.88 -12.75 2.20
N PHE A 12 -35.42 -12.68 0.95
CA PHE A 12 -34.04 -13.00 0.61
C PHE A 12 -33.12 -11.91 1.19
N LEU A 13 -32.42 -12.23 2.27
CA LEU A 13 -31.25 -11.47 2.71
C LEU A 13 -30.13 -11.73 1.69
N PHE A 14 -29.85 -10.76 0.83
CA PHE A 14 -28.60 -10.74 0.08
C PHE A 14 -27.48 -10.42 1.07
N SER A 15 -26.68 -11.42 1.44
CA SER A 15 -25.36 -11.17 2.00
C SER A 15 -24.51 -10.57 0.90
N ILE A 16 -24.33 -9.24 0.92
CA ILE A 16 -23.27 -8.59 0.18
C ILE A 16 -21.98 -9.07 0.84
N THR A 17 -21.34 -10.10 0.28
CA THR A 17 -19.95 -10.37 0.58
C THR A 17 -19.18 -9.18 0.05
N ALA A 18 -18.63 -8.36 0.95
CA ALA A 18 -17.63 -7.38 0.59
C ALA A 18 -16.48 -8.15 -0.06
N GLN A 19 -16.40 -8.12 -1.38
CA GLN A 19 -15.19 -8.47 -2.08
C GLN A 19 -14.20 -7.40 -1.66
N ALA A 20 -13.17 -7.74 -0.90
CA ALA A 20 -12.08 -6.81 -0.64
C ALA A 20 -11.57 -6.29 -1.99
N ALA A 21 -11.26 -5.00 -2.10
CA ALA A 21 -10.72 -4.35 -3.32
C ALA A 21 -9.51 -5.07 -3.95
N TYR A 22 -8.86 -5.94 -3.18
CA TYR A 22 -7.69 -6.74 -3.54
C TYR A 22 -8.10 -8.21 -3.68
N ASP A 23 -8.35 -8.64 -4.92
CA ASP A 23 -8.51 -10.04 -5.27
C ASP A 23 -7.16 -10.79 -5.34
N ASP A 24 -7.18 -12.06 -5.75
CA ASP A 24 -5.99 -12.93 -5.82
C ASP A 24 -4.93 -12.46 -6.85
N SER A 25 -5.21 -11.42 -7.64
CA SER A 25 -4.23 -10.80 -8.54
C SER A 25 -3.42 -9.67 -7.89
N TRP A 26 -3.63 -9.44 -6.59
CA TRP A 26 -2.88 -8.50 -5.77
C TRP A 26 -2.10 -9.23 -4.68
N TYR A 27 -0.85 -8.83 -4.50
CA TYR A 27 -0.04 -9.19 -3.35
C TYR A 27 -0.16 -8.11 -2.28
N GLN A 28 -0.22 -8.50 -1.01
CA GLN A 28 -0.29 -7.57 0.11
C GLN A 28 0.89 -7.80 1.04
N ASP A 29 1.53 -6.71 1.47
CA ASP A 29 2.63 -6.74 2.41
C ASP A 29 2.43 -5.77 3.58
N ASP A 30 3.18 -5.96 4.66
CA ASP A 30 3.02 -5.26 5.94
C ASP A 30 3.88 -4.00 6.14
N PHE A 31 4.36 -3.45 5.03
CA PHE A 31 5.20 -2.26 4.97
C PHE A 31 4.89 -1.41 3.72
N TRP A 32 5.42 -0.19 3.65
CA TRP A 32 5.45 0.61 2.43
C TRP A 32 6.70 0.28 1.61
N SER A 33 6.49 -0.09 0.35
CA SER A 33 7.55 -0.45 -0.59
C SER A 33 8.44 0.73 -0.97
N GLY A 34 9.68 0.43 -1.36
CA GLY A 34 10.67 1.41 -1.76
C GLY A 34 11.74 1.67 -0.70
N GLU A 35 12.91 2.09 -1.17
CA GLU A 35 14.07 2.43 -0.33
C GLU A 35 13.77 3.64 0.57
N TYR A 36 13.12 4.66 0.01
CA TYR A 36 12.54 5.78 0.73
C TYR A 36 11.04 5.66 0.55
N GLY A 37 10.41 4.88 1.43
CA GLY A 37 8.95 4.70 1.40
C GLY A 37 8.23 6.04 1.25
N ASN A 38 7.03 6.02 0.69
CA ASN A 38 6.29 7.26 0.59
C ASN A 38 5.99 7.82 2.00
N GLY A 39 5.61 9.09 2.08
CA GLY A 39 5.35 9.70 3.38
C GLY A 39 4.60 11.00 3.25
N ILE A 40 4.00 11.41 4.36
CA ILE A 40 3.22 12.64 4.44
C ILE A 40 3.47 13.32 5.78
N ALA A 41 3.41 14.64 5.78
CA ALA A 41 3.49 15.45 6.97
C ALA A 41 2.27 16.36 7.12
N VAL A 42 1.88 16.64 8.36
CA VAL A 42 0.74 17.50 8.71
C VAL A 42 1.24 18.88 9.14
N TYR A 43 1.12 19.87 8.26
CA TYR A 43 1.66 21.22 8.43
C TYR A 43 0.68 22.22 9.05
N LYS A 44 -0.60 21.89 9.12
CA LYS A 44 -1.62 22.75 9.72
C LYS A 44 -2.37 22.03 10.84
N GLU A 45 -2.83 22.81 11.80
CA GLU A 45 -3.76 22.30 12.81
C GLU A 45 -5.11 21.94 12.17
N ASN A 46 -5.84 21.05 12.84
CA ASN A 46 -7.21 20.66 12.47
C ASN A 46 -7.38 20.04 11.08
N VAL A 47 -6.30 19.48 10.51
CA VAL A 47 -6.36 18.71 9.26
C VAL A 47 -7.15 17.43 9.50
N SER A 48 -8.26 17.29 8.77
CA SER A 48 -9.12 16.10 8.81
C SER A 48 -9.16 15.46 7.45
N VAL A 49 -8.70 14.22 7.36
CA VAL A 49 -8.53 13.48 6.11
C VAL A 49 -9.64 12.45 5.90
N PRO A 50 -9.96 12.09 4.65
CA PRO A 50 -10.82 10.97 4.33
C PRO A 50 -10.20 9.65 4.83
N ALA A 51 -11.02 8.79 5.45
CA ALA A 51 -10.59 7.51 5.98
C ALA A 51 -11.71 6.46 5.90
N ARG A 52 -11.32 5.19 6.11
CA ARG A 52 -12.16 4.00 6.01
C ARG A 52 -12.02 3.11 7.25
N PRO A 53 -13.05 2.31 7.60
CA PRO A 53 -12.95 1.38 8.72
C PRO A 53 -12.09 0.14 8.41
N VAL A 54 -11.87 -0.16 7.12
CA VAL A 54 -11.11 -1.31 6.61
C VAL A 54 -10.25 -0.88 5.42
N MET A 55 -9.20 -1.66 5.12
CA MET A 55 -8.32 -1.44 3.97
C MET A 55 -8.99 -1.90 2.67
N ASP A 56 -9.88 -1.07 2.14
CA ASP A 56 -10.68 -1.37 0.95
C ASP A 56 -10.91 -0.09 0.14
N ARG A 57 -10.27 0.04 -1.03
CA ARG A 57 -10.36 1.26 -1.86
C ARG A 57 -11.76 1.48 -2.45
N ASP A 58 -12.55 0.41 -2.61
CA ASP A 58 -13.84 0.45 -3.29
C ASP A 58 -14.97 0.92 -2.35
N ILE A 59 -14.73 0.92 -1.03
CA ILE A 59 -15.62 1.51 -0.04
C ILE A 59 -15.41 3.03 -0.01
N PRO A 60 -16.47 3.86 0.03
CA PRO A 60 -16.34 5.30 0.19
C PRO A 60 -15.59 5.67 1.48
N ALA A 61 -14.70 6.67 1.40
CA ALA A 61 -14.03 7.24 2.56
C ALA A 61 -14.96 8.13 3.40
N SER A 62 -15.88 7.50 4.13
CA SER A 62 -16.94 8.18 4.88
C SER A 62 -16.54 8.65 6.28
N ILE A 63 -15.35 8.29 6.75
CA ILE A 63 -14.84 8.70 8.06
C ILE A 63 -13.96 9.93 7.87
N SER A 64 -14.20 10.97 8.66
CA SER A 64 -13.31 12.13 8.75
C SER A 64 -12.37 11.94 9.93
N CYS A 65 -11.08 11.74 9.67
CA CYS A 65 -10.08 11.48 10.69
C CYS A 65 -9.19 12.71 10.88
N GLN A 66 -9.25 13.33 12.05
CA GLN A 66 -8.32 14.40 12.39
C GLN A 66 -6.94 13.81 12.68
N LEU A 67 -5.92 14.25 11.94
CA LEU A 67 -4.53 13.85 12.16
C LEU A 67 -3.83 14.80 13.14
N PRO A 68 -2.83 14.34 13.90
CA PRO A 68 -2.09 15.20 14.82
C PRO A 68 -1.28 16.24 14.04
N PHE A 69 -1.31 17.48 14.50
CA PHE A 69 -0.46 18.54 13.96
C PHE A 69 1.02 18.16 14.12
N LYS A 70 1.84 18.50 13.10
CA LYS A 70 3.27 18.16 12.99
C LYS A 70 3.59 16.68 12.84
N ALA A 71 2.58 15.82 12.75
CA ALA A 71 2.81 14.40 12.53
C ALA A 71 3.47 14.15 11.17
N VAL A 72 4.47 13.27 11.17
CA VAL A 72 5.03 12.70 9.95
C VAL A 72 4.70 11.21 9.91
N PHE A 73 3.88 10.80 8.95
CA PHE A 73 3.54 9.39 8.72
C PHE A 73 4.53 8.84 7.69
N HIS A 74 5.48 8.06 8.18
CA HIS A 74 6.53 7.42 7.41
C HIS A 74 7.03 6.17 8.16
N PRO A 75 7.41 5.06 7.48
CA PRO A 75 7.89 3.83 8.12
C PRO A 75 9.10 4.03 9.03
N TRP A 76 9.93 5.02 8.74
CA TRP A 76 11.10 5.39 9.55
C TRP A 76 10.81 6.31 10.74
N ASN A 77 9.54 6.68 10.97
CA ASN A 77 9.15 7.45 12.15
C ASN A 77 8.70 6.52 13.28
N GLU A 78 9.66 6.08 14.09
CA GLU A 78 9.44 5.16 15.21
C GLU A 78 8.54 5.74 16.32
N ALA A 79 8.39 7.07 16.40
CA ALA A 79 7.49 7.70 17.38
C ALA A 79 6.01 7.44 17.07
N ARG A 80 5.68 7.00 15.85
CA ARG A 80 4.31 6.78 15.38
C ARG A 80 3.97 5.30 15.41
N VAL A 81 3.03 4.94 16.29
CA VAL A 81 2.43 3.60 16.31
C VAL A 81 1.40 3.51 15.17
N VAL A 82 1.90 3.22 13.98
CA VAL A 82 1.14 3.18 12.72
C VAL A 82 1.40 1.83 12.04
N GLN A 83 0.36 1.25 11.43
CA GLN A 83 0.55 0.04 10.61
C GLN A 83 0.56 0.45 9.15
N TYR A 84 1.66 0.16 8.45
CA TYR A 84 1.77 0.41 7.03
C TYR A 84 1.37 -0.84 6.24
N ARG A 85 0.79 -0.65 5.06
CA ARG A 85 0.45 -1.74 4.14
C ARG A 85 0.65 -1.29 2.71
N THR A 86 1.08 -2.22 1.87
CA THR A 86 1.07 -2.04 0.42
C THR A 86 0.29 -3.17 -0.21
N ALA A 87 -0.60 -2.82 -1.15
CA ALA A 87 -1.15 -3.75 -2.11
C ALA A 87 -0.49 -3.51 -3.47
N SER A 88 0.16 -4.53 -4.02
CA SER A 88 0.87 -4.47 -5.29
C SER A 88 0.24 -5.42 -6.30
N LYS A 89 0.12 -5.00 -7.56
CA LYS A 89 -0.41 -5.88 -8.60
C LYS A 89 0.61 -6.97 -8.90
N ILE A 90 0.16 -8.23 -8.92
CA ILE A 90 1.01 -9.35 -9.28
C ILE A 90 1.28 -9.28 -10.79
N ILE A 91 2.56 -9.29 -11.14
CA ILE A 91 3.02 -9.26 -12.52
C ILE A 91 3.52 -10.66 -12.92
N PRO A 92 2.94 -11.28 -13.97
CA PRO A 92 3.43 -12.55 -14.47
C PRO A 92 4.72 -12.35 -15.27
N LEU A 93 5.74 -13.16 -14.98
CA LEU A 93 7.02 -13.21 -15.69
C LEU A 93 7.26 -14.65 -16.18
N HIS A 94 7.66 -14.83 -17.43
CA HIS A 94 8.02 -16.14 -17.96
C HIS A 94 9.53 -16.28 -18.08
N ALA A 95 10.06 -17.42 -17.63
CA ALA A 95 11.46 -17.76 -17.83
C ALA A 95 11.79 -17.87 -19.33
N LYS A 96 12.82 -17.17 -19.80
CA LYS A 96 13.26 -17.23 -21.22
C LYS A 96 14.08 -18.48 -21.54
N GLU A 97 14.68 -19.06 -20.51
CA GLU A 97 15.58 -20.21 -20.57
C GLU A 97 15.51 -21.02 -19.27
N ASP A 98 16.16 -22.18 -19.26
CA ASP A 98 16.38 -22.95 -18.04
C ASP A 98 17.41 -22.23 -17.17
N PHE A 99 17.15 -22.08 -15.89
CA PHE A 99 18.11 -21.53 -14.96
C PHE A 99 17.94 -22.05 -13.53
N ASP A 100 19.06 -22.02 -12.83
CA ASP A 100 19.11 -22.17 -11.39
C ASP A 100 19.46 -20.79 -10.79
N TYR A 101 18.77 -20.39 -9.73
CA TYR A 101 18.99 -19.13 -9.05
C TYR A 101 19.03 -19.35 -7.55
N ASP A 102 20.17 -19.03 -6.93
CA ASP A 102 20.39 -19.18 -5.50
C ASP A 102 19.77 -17.99 -4.75
N THR A 103 19.10 -18.28 -3.64
CA THR A 103 18.45 -17.29 -2.77
C THR A 103 18.73 -17.66 -1.32
N ASP A 104 18.54 -16.72 -0.40
CA ASP A 104 18.73 -16.97 1.03
C ASP A 104 17.85 -18.12 1.56
N ASN A 105 16.69 -18.36 0.93
CA ASN A 105 15.71 -19.37 1.35
C ASN A 105 15.69 -20.61 0.43
N GLY A 106 16.68 -20.78 -0.45
CA GLY A 106 16.86 -21.97 -1.29
C GLY A 106 17.06 -21.65 -2.77
N ILE A 107 17.10 -22.69 -3.60
CA ILE A 107 17.37 -22.56 -5.04
C ILE A 107 16.08 -22.63 -5.84
N ILE A 108 15.87 -21.67 -6.74
CA ILE A 108 14.82 -21.70 -7.77
C ILE A 108 15.35 -22.47 -8.97
N PHE A 109 14.71 -23.60 -9.29
CA PHE A 109 14.98 -24.39 -10.50
C PHE A 109 13.88 -24.12 -11.54
N ALA A 110 14.11 -23.15 -12.42
CA ALA A 110 13.15 -22.73 -13.43
C ALA A 110 13.43 -23.40 -14.78
N LYS A 111 12.38 -23.83 -15.46
CA LYS A 111 12.43 -24.25 -16.86
C LYS A 111 11.97 -23.13 -17.78
N LYS A 112 12.47 -23.12 -19.01
CA LYS A 112 11.98 -22.20 -20.04
C LYS A 112 10.45 -22.26 -20.13
N GLY A 113 9.82 -21.09 -20.05
CA GLY A 113 8.37 -20.92 -20.09
C GLY A 113 7.66 -21.12 -18.74
N ASP A 114 8.36 -21.52 -17.67
CA ASP A 114 7.78 -21.52 -16.34
C ASP A 114 7.35 -20.09 -15.95
N LEU A 115 6.23 -20.00 -15.24
CA LEU A 115 5.70 -18.77 -14.68
C LEU A 115 6.36 -18.47 -13.33
N LEU A 116 6.87 -17.25 -13.20
CA LEU A 116 7.23 -16.59 -11.97
C LEU A 116 6.31 -15.39 -11.77
N GLU A 117 6.05 -15.02 -10.53
CA GLU A 117 5.18 -13.89 -10.19
C GLU A 117 6.02 -12.83 -9.49
N TYR A 118 6.18 -11.67 -10.11
CA TYR A 118 6.72 -10.51 -9.40
C TYR A 118 5.64 -9.95 -8.49
N LEU A 119 5.96 -9.80 -7.20
CA LEU A 119 5.00 -9.44 -6.17
C LEU A 119 5.11 -7.95 -5.78
N ILE A 120 6.28 -7.53 -5.31
CA ILE A 120 6.49 -6.17 -4.79
C ILE A 120 7.98 -5.81 -4.75
N TYR A 121 8.31 -4.53 -4.99
CA TYR A 121 9.66 -4.00 -4.83
C TYR A 121 9.97 -3.69 -3.36
N TYR A 122 11.20 -3.98 -2.91
CA TYR A 122 11.68 -3.62 -1.57
C TYR A 122 12.61 -2.41 -1.64
N SER A 123 13.91 -2.64 -1.77
CA SER A 123 14.94 -1.61 -1.84
C SER A 123 16.16 -2.14 -2.57
N GLU A 124 17.01 -1.25 -3.09
CA GLU A 124 18.30 -1.59 -3.68
C GLU A 124 18.27 -2.71 -4.76
N GLY A 125 17.19 -2.79 -5.53
CA GLY A 125 17.02 -3.84 -6.55
C GLY A 125 16.57 -5.19 -5.99
N MET A 126 16.25 -5.28 -4.70
CA MET A 126 15.63 -6.45 -4.07
C MET A 126 14.10 -6.39 -4.20
N PHE A 127 13.48 -7.53 -4.43
CA PHE A 127 12.03 -7.63 -4.56
C PHE A 127 11.53 -9.02 -4.16
N ALA A 128 10.23 -9.13 -3.88
CA ALA A 128 9.57 -10.40 -3.63
C ALA A 128 9.09 -11.03 -4.95
N LEU A 129 9.38 -12.31 -5.11
CA LEU A 129 9.02 -13.14 -6.25
C LEU A 129 8.34 -14.41 -5.74
N ARG A 130 7.27 -14.87 -6.40
CA ARG A 130 6.68 -16.18 -6.15
C ARG A 130 6.96 -17.14 -7.29
N PHE A 131 7.36 -18.36 -6.95
CA PHE A 131 7.56 -19.45 -7.89
C PHE A 131 6.97 -20.74 -7.33
N LYS A 132 6.05 -21.36 -8.08
CA LYS A 132 5.35 -22.61 -7.68
C LYS A 132 4.75 -22.51 -6.26
N GLY A 133 4.21 -21.35 -5.93
CA GLY A 133 3.57 -21.07 -4.64
C GLY A 133 4.52 -20.72 -3.49
N VAL A 134 5.83 -20.67 -3.73
CA VAL A 134 6.84 -20.31 -2.72
C VAL A 134 7.34 -18.90 -2.99
N GLU A 135 7.41 -18.08 -1.94
CA GLU A 135 7.89 -16.70 -2.01
C GLU A 135 9.39 -16.63 -1.68
N TYR A 136 10.09 -15.79 -2.44
CA TYR A 136 11.52 -15.58 -2.38
C TYR A 136 11.79 -14.08 -2.39
N VAL A 137 12.83 -13.66 -1.67
CA VAL A 137 13.43 -12.35 -1.85
C VAL A 137 14.62 -12.54 -2.78
N VAL A 138 14.64 -11.82 -3.89
CA VAL A 138 15.61 -12.00 -4.97
C VAL A 138 16.14 -10.64 -5.44
N ALA A 139 17.32 -10.64 -6.05
CA ALA A 139 17.88 -9.44 -6.66
C ALA A 139 17.40 -9.30 -8.11
N GLN A 140 17.43 -8.07 -8.62
CA GLN A 140 16.98 -7.69 -9.96
C GLN A 140 17.67 -8.44 -11.11
N ASP A 141 18.83 -9.06 -10.90
CA ASP A 141 19.56 -9.81 -11.93
C ASP A 141 18.78 -11.04 -12.43
N ILE A 142 17.87 -11.60 -11.61
CA ILE A 142 16.97 -12.67 -12.05
C ILE A 142 16.05 -12.21 -13.19
N LEU A 143 15.71 -10.91 -13.26
CA LEU A 143 14.81 -10.36 -14.28
C LEU A 143 15.40 -10.49 -15.67
N GLU A 144 16.73 -10.47 -15.81
CA GLU A 144 17.43 -10.69 -17.09
C GLU A 144 17.14 -12.09 -17.67
N LYS A 145 16.77 -13.05 -16.84
CA LYS A 145 16.40 -14.43 -17.22
C LYS A 145 14.91 -14.58 -17.58
N THR A 146 14.13 -13.51 -17.43
CA THR A 146 12.68 -13.48 -17.67
C THR A 146 12.31 -12.56 -18.84
N ASP A 147 11.05 -12.60 -19.27
CA ASP A 147 10.46 -11.68 -20.24
C ASP A 147 10.11 -10.29 -19.67
N TYR A 148 10.62 -9.95 -18.49
CA TYR A 148 10.42 -8.65 -17.85
C TYR A 148 10.76 -7.48 -18.78
N ASP A 149 9.86 -6.49 -18.81
CA ASP A 149 10.04 -5.22 -19.49
C ASP A 149 10.38 -4.14 -18.45
N PRO A 150 11.55 -3.47 -18.53
CA PRO A 150 11.92 -2.43 -17.57
C PRO A 150 11.04 -1.18 -17.64
N SER A 151 10.24 -1.00 -18.69
CA SER A 151 9.22 0.05 -18.78
C SER A 151 7.90 -0.33 -18.11
N MET A 152 7.79 -1.55 -17.62
CA MET A 152 6.60 -2.04 -16.95
C MET A 152 6.37 -1.28 -15.64
N TYR A 153 5.23 -0.61 -15.57
CA TYR A 153 4.74 -0.05 -14.32
C TYR A 153 4.08 -1.15 -13.49
N VAL A 154 4.50 -1.31 -12.23
CA VAL A 154 3.81 -2.16 -11.26
C VAL A 154 2.94 -1.26 -10.39
N PRO A 155 1.60 -1.31 -10.54
CA PRO A 155 0.70 -0.57 -9.67
C PRO A 155 0.88 -0.98 -8.20
N GLN A 156 1.10 0.01 -7.35
CA GLN A 156 1.22 -0.14 -5.91
C GLN A 156 0.29 0.85 -5.23
N GLU A 157 -0.37 0.36 -4.19
CA GLU A 157 -1.36 1.11 -3.42
C GLU A 157 -1.01 1.04 -1.95
N GLU A 158 -0.74 2.20 -1.38
CA GLU A 158 -0.22 2.32 -0.03
C GLU A 158 -1.28 2.81 0.94
N TRP A 159 -1.29 2.18 2.11
CA TRP A 159 -2.22 2.46 3.18
C TRP A 159 -1.50 2.58 4.49
N PHE A 160 -2.09 3.34 5.41
CA PHE A 160 -1.68 3.32 6.79
C PHE A 160 -2.88 3.28 7.72
N LYS A 161 -2.76 2.47 8.78
CA LYS A 161 -3.72 2.41 9.87
C LYS A 161 -3.20 3.26 11.02
N THR A 162 -4.02 4.21 11.47
CA THR A 162 -3.67 5.12 12.56
C THR A 162 -4.86 5.36 13.47
N THR A 163 -4.61 5.96 14.64
CA THR A 163 -5.65 6.46 15.55
C THR A 163 -5.86 7.95 15.28
N CYS A 164 -7.12 8.36 15.08
CA CYS A 164 -7.48 9.76 14.94
C CYS A 164 -7.29 10.52 16.27
N VAL A 165 -7.12 11.85 16.22
CA VAL A 165 -6.99 12.69 17.43
C VAL A 165 -8.18 12.55 18.38
N ASN A 166 -9.38 12.38 17.83
CA ASN A 166 -10.62 12.14 18.59
C ASN A 166 -10.83 10.67 19.00
N GLY A 167 -9.84 9.80 18.75
CA GLY A 167 -9.92 8.36 18.99
C GLY A 167 -10.52 7.59 17.81
N GLY A 168 -10.41 6.27 17.89
CA GLY A 168 -10.82 5.35 16.82
C GLY A 168 -9.69 5.08 15.83
N GLU A 169 -9.51 3.81 15.49
CA GLU A 169 -8.56 3.40 14.47
C GLU A 169 -9.22 3.40 13.09
N VAL A 170 -8.50 3.91 12.10
CA VAL A 170 -8.96 3.99 10.72
C VAL A 170 -7.85 3.60 9.75
N TRP A 171 -8.24 3.20 8.56
CA TRP A 171 -7.37 3.03 7.41
C TRP A 171 -7.44 4.26 6.51
N ILE A 172 -6.29 4.80 6.14
CA ILE A 172 -6.18 5.93 5.23
C ILE A 172 -5.42 5.47 3.98
N PHE A 173 -6.00 5.75 2.83
CA PHE A 173 -5.41 5.44 1.53
C PHE A 173 -4.52 6.60 1.11
N LEU A 174 -3.25 6.35 0.80
CA LEU A 174 -2.29 7.42 0.51
C LEU A 174 -2.70 8.25 -0.72
N SER A 175 -3.25 7.61 -1.75
CA SER A 175 -3.70 8.30 -2.97
C SER A 175 -4.94 9.18 -2.76
N ASP A 176 -5.62 9.11 -1.61
CA ASP A 176 -6.64 10.11 -1.25
C ASP A 176 -6.01 11.40 -0.71
N LEU A 177 -4.73 11.35 -0.32
CA LEU A 177 -4.01 12.45 0.33
C LEU A 177 -3.03 13.17 -0.57
N ASN A 178 -2.67 12.57 -1.68
CA ASN A 178 -1.86 13.22 -2.68
C ASN A 178 -2.26 12.78 -4.09
N SER A 179 -1.94 13.63 -5.06
CA SER A 179 -2.13 13.37 -6.48
C SER A 179 -1.00 14.01 -7.25
N VAL A 180 -0.85 13.64 -8.52
CA VAL A 180 0.10 14.29 -9.43
C VAL A 180 -0.69 15.22 -10.35
N ASP A 181 -0.30 16.48 -10.43
CA ASP A 181 -0.93 17.43 -11.33
C ASP A 181 -0.45 17.27 -12.79
N GLN A 182 -0.98 18.10 -13.68
CA GLN A 182 -0.65 18.09 -15.11
C GLN A 182 0.83 18.39 -15.43
N ASN A 183 1.58 18.96 -14.49
CA ASN A 183 3.01 19.25 -14.64
C ASN A 183 3.89 18.15 -14.08
N GLY A 184 3.31 17.14 -13.43
CA GLY A 184 4.06 16.10 -12.73
C GLY A 184 4.35 16.45 -11.26
N ASP A 185 3.80 17.54 -10.73
CA ASP A 185 4.03 17.96 -9.35
C ASP A 185 3.07 17.24 -8.40
N VAL A 186 3.59 16.82 -7.24
CA VAL A 186 2.77 16.21 -6.19
C VAL A 186 1.96 17.28 -5.46
N VAL A 187 0.64 17.19 -5.57
CA VAL A 187 -0.32 18.03 -4.85
C VAL A 187 -0.85 17.25 -3.66
N TYR A 188 -0.63 17.80 -2.46
CA TYR A 188 -1.07 17.20 -1.20
C TYR A 188 -2.44 17.71 -0.77
N PHE A 189 -3.11 16.93 0.07
CA PHE A 189 -4.32 17.31 0.77
C PHE A 189 -4.11 18.62 1.53
N PRO A 190 -5.09 19.55 1.55
CA PRO A 190 -4.91 20.85 2.18
C PRO A 190 -4.40 20.78 3.63
N GLY A 191 -3.28 21.46 3.89
CA GLY A 191 -2.63 21.47 5.20
C GLY A 191 -1.65 20.33 5.44
N MET A 192 -1.36 19.52 4.42
CA MET A 192 -0.35 18.48 4.42
C MET A 192 0.74 18.78 3.39
N GLY A 193 1.83 18.03 3.46
CA GLY A 193 2.89 18.09 2.47
C GLY A 193 3.86 16.93 2.56
N SER A 194 5.00 17.12 1.90
CA SER A 194 6.11 16.18 1.90
C SER A 194 6.58 15.84 3.32
N TRP A 195 7.00 14.59 3.53
CA TRP A 195 7.61 14.17 4.79
C TRP A 195 9.07 14.62 4.96
N TRP A 196 9.73 15.05 3.87
CA TRP A 196 11.15 15.41 3.85
C TRP A 196 11.61 16.39 4.94
N PRO A 197 10.83 17.40 5.38
CA PRO A 197 11.27 18.27 6.48
C PRO A 197 11.49 17.53 7.81
N GLY A 198 10.89 16.36 8.01
CA GLY A 198 11.13 15.51 9.18
C GLY A 198 12.28 14.51 9.00
N TYR A 199 12.95 14.48 7.84
CA TYR A 199 14.06 13.57 7.59
C TYR A 199 15.28 13.91 8.44
N VAL A 200 15.86 12.90 9.09
CA VAL A 200 17.06 13.06 9.92
C VAL A 200 18.26 12.41 9.23
N GLU A 201 18.15 11.12 8.93
CA GLU A 201 19.17 10.31 8.28
C GLU A 201 18.55 9.05 7.67
N TYR A 202 19.35 8.27 6.95
CA TYR A 202 18.88 7.03 6.34
C TYR A 202 18.29 6.09 7.40
N GLY A 203 17.04 5.64 7.20
CA GLY A 203 16.34 4.82 8.18
C GLY A 203 15.69 5.61 9.33
N LYS A 204 15.71 6.95 9.32
CA LYS A 204 15.18 7.77 10.42
C LYS A 204 14.44 9.04 9.98
N VAL A 205 13.20 9.16 10.47
CA VAL A 205 12.33 10.33 10.32
C VAL A 205 11.75 10.69 11.68
N GLU A 206 11.54 11.99 11.93
CA GLU A 206 10.91 12.51 13.14
C GLU A 206 9.68 13.36 12.78
N ASP A 207 8.82 13.58 13.77
CA ASP A 207 7.76 14.58 13.64
C ASP A 207 8.34 15.99 13.51
N LEU A 208 7.57 16.89 12.89
CA LEU A 208 8.03 18.23 12.63
C LEU A 208 8.19 19.05 13.91
N THR A 209 9.14 19.97 13.86
CA THR A 209 9.37 21.02 14.84
C THR A 209 8.80 22.36 14.36
N ASP A 210 8.82 23.38 15.23
CA ASP A 210 8.49 24.74 14.79
C ASP A 210 9.49 25.31 13.78
N GLU A 211 10.72 24.80 13.74
CA GLU A 211 11.72 25.25 12.77
C GLU A 211 11.38 24.76 11.37
N ASP A 212 10.96 23.50 11.25
CA ASP A 212 10.64 22.87 9.96
C ASP A 212 9.47 23.58 9.27
N LEU A 213 8.56 24.16 10.04
CA LEU A 213 7.41 24.91 9.54
C LEU A 213 7.73 26.31 9.01
N LYS A 214 8.91 26.88 9.29
CA LYS A 214 9.25 28.24 8.83
C LYS A 214 9.49 28.34 7.32
N GLY A 215 9.74 27.20 6.67
CA GLY A 215 10.01 27.11 5.22
C GLY A 215 8.83 26.67 4.37
N ILE A 216 7.63 26.55 4.96
CA ILE A 216 6.40 25.99 4.37
C ILE A 216 5.33 27.09 4.31
#